data_AF-A0A5K0YL65-F1
#
_entry.id   AF-A0A5K0YL65-F1
#
_cell.length_a   1.000
_cell.length_b   1.000
_cell.length_c   1.000
_cell.angle_alpha   90.00
_cell.angle_beta   90.00
_cell.angle_gamma   90.00
#
_symmetry.space_group_name_H-M   'P 1'
#
loop_
_entity.id
_entity.type
_entity.pdbx_description
1 polymer ?
#
loop_
_entity_poly.entity_id
_entity_poly.type
_entity_poly.pdbx_seq_one_letter_code
_entity_poly.pdbx_strand_id
1 'polypeptide(L)'
;VLVVANPANTNALILKEFAPSIPEKNITCLTRLDHNRALGQISERLNVQVSNVKNAIIWGNHSSTQYPDVNHASVVTPQGEKPVRQLVGDDD
;
A
#
# COMPACT_ATOMS: atom_id res chain seq x y z
N VAL A 1 -7.21 -11.99 -12.64
CA VAL A 1 -6.77 -10.88 -13.53
C VAL A 1 -6.20 -9.78 -12.66
N LEU A 2 -4.96 -9.36 -12.94
CA LEU A 2 -4.32 -8.23 -12.28
C LEU A 2 -4.15 -7.11 -13.31
N VAL A 3 -4.86 -5.99 -13.11
CA VAL A 3 -4.79 -4.83 -14.00
C VAL A 3 -3.68 -3.90 -13.55
N VAL A 4 -2.72 -3.65 -14.46
CA VAL A 4 -1.56 -2.78 -14.23
C VAL A 4 -1.64 -1.51 -15.07
N ALA A 5 -2.25 -1.58 -16.26
CA ALA A 5 -2.36 -0.43 -17.17
C ALA A 5 -3.19 0.69 -16.55
N ASN A 6 -2.69 1.92 -16.64
CA ASN A 6 -3.37 3.08 -16.09
C ASN A 6 -4.54 3.55 -16.98
N PRO A 7 -5.62 4.10 -16.38
CA PRO A 7 -5.90 4.19 -14.93
C PRO A 7 -6.32 2.83 -14.32
N ALA A 8 -5.49 2.25 -13.43
CA ALA A 8 -5.59 0.83 -13.08
C ALA A 8 -6.93 0.43 -12.43
N ASN A 9 -7.41 1.21 -11.45
CA ASN A 9 -8.69 0.96 -10.78
C ASN A 9 -9.87 1.05 -11.76
N THR A 10 -9.90 2.09 -12.60
CA THR A 10 -10.97 2.29 -13.60
C THR A 10 -10.94 1.22 -14.68
N ASN A 11 -9.76 0.83 -15.17
CA ASN A 11 -9.63 -0.27 -16.14
C ASN A 11 -10.11 -1.60 -15.55
N ALA A 12 -9.84 -1.86 -14.27
CA ALA A 12 -10.38 -3.04 -13.58
C ALA A 12 -11.90 -2.99 -13.43
N LEU A 13 -12.48 -1.83 -13.13
CA LEU A 13 -13.93 -1.65 -13.09
C LEU A 13 -14.57 -1.92 -14.46
N ILE A 14 -14.04 -1.31 -15.53
CA ILE A 14 -14.53 -1.54 -16.90
C ILE A 14 -14.41 -3.04 -17.25
N LEU A 15 -13.29 -3.69 -16.95
CA LEU A 15 -13.15 -5.13 -17.19
C LEU A 15 -14.21 -5.95 -16.43
N LYS A 16 -14.50 -5.60 -15.18
CA LYS A 16 -15.53 -6.26 -14.37
C LYS A 16 -16.95 -6.06 -14.93
N GLU A 17 -17.27 -4.88 -15.45
CA GLU A 17 -18.58 -4.61 -16.08
C GLU A 17 -18.76 -5.34 -17.43
N PHE A 18 -17.70 -5.46 -18.23
CA PHE A 18 -17.77 -6.07 -19.58
C PHE A 18 -17.40 -7.56 -19.63
N ALA A 19 -16.96 -8.16 -18.53
CA ALA A 19 -16.67 -9.60 -18.43
C ALA A 19 -17.48 -10.29 -17.31
N PRO A 20 -18.83 -10.30 -17.38
CA PRO A 20 -19.70 -10.78 -16.28
C PRO A 20 -19.57 -12.29 -15.98
N SER A 21 -18.98 -13.07 -16.88
CA SER A 21 -18.68 -14.48 -16.65
C SER A 21 -17.48 -14.71 -15.71
N ILE A 22 -16.66 -13.68 -15.45
CA ILE A 22 -15.54 -13.74 -14.53
C ILE A 22 -16.04 -13.37 -13.12
N PRO A 23 -15.84 -14.23 -12.10
CA PRO A 23 -16.18 -13.87 -10.73
C PRO A 23 -15.48 -12.58 -10.28
N GLU A 24 -16.21 -11.65 -9.67
CA GLU A 24 -15.70 -10.31 -9.29
C GLU A 24 -14.40 -10.36 -8.47
N LYS A 25 -14.29 -11.32 -7.54
CA LYS A 25 -13.11 -11.54 -6.69
C LYS A 25 -11.85 -11.89 -7.47
N ASN A 26 -11.96 -12.29 -8.73
CA ASN A 26 -10.84 -12.61 -9.60
C ASN A 26 -10.31 -11.38 -10.34
N ILE A 27 -10.88 -10.18 -10.16
CA ILE A 27 -10.47 -8.95 -10.82
C ILE A 27 -9.88 -8.00 -9.78
N THR A 28 -8.60 -7.69 -9.92
CA THR A 28 -7.88 -6.77 -9.03
C THR A 28 -7.09 -5.74 -9.85
N CYS A 29 -6.71 -4.64 -9.21
CA CYS A 29 -5.80 -3.64 -9.77
C CYS A 29 -4.55 -3.49 -8.90
N LEU A 30 -3.46 -3.01 -9.49
CA LEU A 30 -2.16 -2.93 -8.82
C LEU A 30 -1.97 -1.60 -8.05
N THR A 31 -2.21 -1.60 -6.74
CA THR A 31 -1.72 -0.56 -5.80
C THR A 31 -0.48 -1.02 -5.01
N ARG A 32 0.01 -2.24 -5.29
CA ARG A 32 1.14 -2.84 -4.58
C ARG A 32 2.46 -2.09 -4.77
N LEU A 33 2.65 -1.43 -5.92
CA LEU A 33 3.84 -0.59 -6.13
C LEU A 33 3.85 0.61 -5.18
N ASP A 34 2.71 1.27 -4.99
CA ASP A 34 2.58 2.36 -4.02
C ASP A 34 2.80 1.89 -2.59
N HIS A 35 2.27 0.71 -2.24
CA HIS A 35 2.50 0.10 -0.94
C HIS A 35 3.99 -0.19 -0.72
N ASN A 36 4.68 -0.75 -1.72
CA ASN A 36 6.13 -0.98 -1.63
C ASN A 36 6.92 0.33 -1.51
N ARG A 37 6.48 1.41 -2.18
CA ARG A 37 7.06 2.75 -2.00
C ARG A 37 6.88 3.26 -0.57
N ALA A 38 5.69 3.12 0.01
CA ALA A 38 5.45 3.49 1.41
C ALA A 38 6.37 2.74 2.38
N LEU A 39 6.52 1.42 2.20
CA LEU A 39 7.47 0.62 3.00
C LEU A 39 8.92 1.11 2.85
N GLY A 40 9.35 1.39 1.60
CA GLY A 40 10.68 1.91 1.32
C GLY A 40 10.93 3.27 1.96
N GLN A 41 9.97 4.20 1.87
CA GLN A 41 10.07 5.53 2.48
C GLN A 41 10.15 5.48 4.00
N ILE A 42 9.36 4.62 4.66
CA ILE A 42 9.45 4.41 6.11
C ILE A 42 10.82 3.81 6.49
N SER A 43 11.29 2.83 5.71
CA SER A 43 12.57 2.16 5.90
C SER A 43 13.74 3.16 5.80
N GLU A 44 13.72 4.04 4.80
CA GLU A 44 14.71 5.11 4.63
C GLU A 44 14.63 6.14 5.77
N ARG A 45 13.44 6.61 6.13
CA ARG A 45 13.23 7.62 7.19
C ARG A 45 13.75 7.16 8.55
N LEU A 46 13.59 5.87 8.85
CA LEU A 46 13.99 5.26 10.12
C LEU A 46 15.35 4.56 10.07
N ASN A 47 16.01 4.50 8.90
CA ASN A 47 17.27 3.78 8.67
C ASN A 47 17.22 2.32 9.16
N VAL A 48 16.15 1.60 8.80
CA VAL A 48 15.93 0.18 9.13
C VAL A 48 15.82 -0.64 7.85
N GLN A 49 16.04 -1.96 7.91
CA GLN A 49 15.77 -2.81 6.76
C GLN A 49 14.27 -2.83 6.43
N VAL A 50 13.92 -2.72 5.15
CA VAL A 50 12.51 -2.70 4.69
C VAL A 50 11.73 -3.95 5.10
N SER A 51 12.40 -5.09 5.26
CA SER A 51 11.82 -6.34 5.77
C SER A 51 11.26 -6.23 7.19
N ASN A 52 11.70 -5.23 7.96
CA ASN A 52 11.21 -4.97 9.30
C ASN A 52 9.97 -4.07 9.32
N VAL A 53 9.63 -3.41 8.21
CA VAL A 53 8.46 -2.52 8.11
C VAL A 53 7.24 -3.31 7.66
N LYS A 54 6.12 -3.16 8.37
CA LYS A 54 4.89 -3.92 8.12
C LYS A 54 3.65 -3.02 8.22
N ASN A 55 2.54 -3.52 7.70
CA ASN A 55 1.18 -3.00 7.92
C ASN A 55 0.94 -1.56 7.44
N ALA A 56 1.73 -1.04 6.51
CA ALA A 56 1.37 0.15 5.75
C ALA A 56 0.16 -0.14 4.85
N ILE A 57 -0.73 0.83 4.65
CA ILE A 57 -1.95 0.65 3.84
C ILE A 57 -2.00 1.73 2.75
N ILE A 58 -2.41 1.34 1.55
CA ILE A 58 -2.73 2.31 0.49
C ILE A 58 -4.23 2.28 0.28
N TRP A 59 -4.89 3.40 0.59
CA TRP A 59 -6.33 3.55 0.39
C TRP A 59 -6.63 4.31 -0.91
N GLY A 60 -7.71 3.89 -1.59
CA GLY A 60 -8.28 4.61 -2.72
C GLY A 60 -7.70 4.22 -4.07
N ASN A 61 -7.41 5.23 -4.89
CA ASN A 61 -7.07 5.08 -6.31
C ASN A 61 -5.55 4.98 -6.52
N HIS A 62 -5.09 4.25 -7.54
CA HIS A 62 -3.72 4.35 -8.03
C HIS A 62 -3.54 5.69 -8.78
N SER A 63 -3.38 6.77 -8.01
CA SER A 63 -3.23 8.15 -8.50
C SER A 63 -2.56 9.03 -7.44
N SER A 64 -2.50 10.34 -7.67
CA SER A 64 -2.07 11.33 -6.67
C SER A 64 -3.04 11.53 -5.51
N THR A 65 -4.26 10.99 -5.59
CA THR A 65 -5.28 11.08 -4.52
C THR A 65 -5.29 9.85 -3.62
N GLN A 66 -4.31 8.94 -3.77
CA GLN A 66 -4.12 7.84 -2.85
C GLN A 66 -3.88 8.36 -1.42
N TYR A 67 -4.25 7.55 -0.42
CA TYR A 67 -3.91 7.82 0.97
C TYR A 67 -2.95 6.74 1.49
N PRO A 68 -1.63 7.03 1.52
CA PRO A 68 -0.63 6.18 2.16
C PRO A 68 -0.74 6.31 3.68
N ASP A 69 -1.34 5.30 4.31
CA ASP A 69 -1.64 5.27 5.73
C ASP A 69 -0.58 4.50 6.51
N VAL A 70 -0.02 5.18 7.51
CA VAL A 70 1.01 4.65 8.43
C VAL A 70 0.50 4.53 9.88
N ASN A 71 -0.78 4.82 10.15
CA ASN A 71 -1.36 4.73 11.49
C ASN A 71 -1.32 3.31 12.06
N HIS A 72 -1.41 2.32 11.17
CA HIS A 72 -1.36 0.90 11.52
C HIS A 72 0.00 0.26 11.21
N ALA A 73 0.94 1.05 10.65
CA ALA A 73 2.25 0.54 10.28
C ALA A 73 3.14 0.37 11.51
N SER A 74 4.01 -0.63 11.45
CA SER A 74 4.92 -0.99 12.53
C SER A 74 6.30 -1.35 12.00
N VAL A 75 7.29 -1.28 12.90
CA VAL A 75 8.66 -1.72 12.64
C VAL A 75 9.10 -2.71 13.70
N VAL A 76 9.66 -3.84 13.27
CA VAL A 76 10.32 -4.79 14.18
C VAL A 76 11.69 -4.25 14.59
N THR A 77 11.87 -3.99 15.88
CA THR A 77 13.15 -3.58 16.48
C THR A 77 13.69 -4.67 17.41
N PRO A 78 14.95 -4.59 17.87
CA PRO A 78 15.47 -5.50 18.89
C PRO A 78 14.67 -5.52 20.21
N GLN A 79 13.90 -4.46 20.49
CA GLN A 79 13.06 -4.30 21.68
C GLN A 79 11.59 -4.67 21.42
N GLY A 80 11.30 -5.28 20.27
CA GLY A 80 9.96 -5.69 19.85
C GLY A 80 9.39 -4.81 18.73
N GLU A 81 8.14 -5.08 18.38
CA GLU A 81 7.42 -4.32 17.35
C GLU A 81 6.94 -2.98 17.90
N LYS A 82 7.21 -1.90 17.16
CA LYS A 82 6.85 -0.52 17.57
C LYS A 82 6.08 0.18 16.45
N PRO A 83 5.07 1.02 16.76
CA PRO A 83 4.35 1.81 15.77
C PRO A 83 5.28 2.78 15.02
N VAL A 84 5.06 2.93 13.72
CA VAL A 84 5.85 3.87 12.88
C VAL A 84 5.76 5.30 13.40
N ARG A 85 4.55 5.78 13.73
CA ARG A 85 4.32 7.13 14.26
C ARG A 85 5.16 7.42 15.51
N GLN A 86 5.25 6.45 16.43
CA GLN A 86 6.07 6.58 17.64
C GLN A 86 7.57 6.68 17.31
N LEU A 87 8.06 5.90 16.35
CA LEU A 87 9.48 5.88 16.00
C LEU A 87 9.93 7.11 15.20
N VAL A 88 9.04 7.63 14.34
CA VAL A 88 9.31 8.84 13.55
C VAL A 88 9.22 10.08 14.44
N GLY A 89 8.20 10.17 15.31
CA GLY A 89 8.05 11.23 16.30
C GLY A 89 7.91 12.64 15.69
N ASP A 90 7.25 12.75 14.54
CA ASP A 90 7.17 13.96 13.69
C ASP A 90 5.70 14.20 13.29
N ASP A 91 4.82 14.17 14.28
CA ASP A 91 3.36 14.31 14.13
C ASP A 91 2.87 15.76 14.36
N ASP A 92 3.81 16.69 14.62
CA ASP A 92 3.56 18.12 14.90
C ASP A 92 3.22 18.94 13.64
#